data_AF-A0A0Q0J4F5-F1
#
_entry.id   AF-A0A0Q0J4F5-F1
#
_cell.length_a   1.000
_cell.length_b   1.000
_cell.length_c   1.000
_cell.angle_alpha   90.00
_cell.angle_beta   90.00
_cell.angle_gamma   90.00
#
_symmetry.space_group_name_H-M   'P 1'
#
loop_
_entity.id
_entity.type
_entity.pdbx_description
1 polymer ?
#
loop_
_entity_poly.entity_id
_entity_poly.type
_entity_poly.pdbx_seq_one_letter_code
_entity_poly.pdbx_strand_id
1 'polypeptide(L)'
;METSAQFTQQDGLYINGQLHSFIEQQLCKKSDLACDEIYQTLATMVDEFGCQCRKTKHQDDDVLQAETLLKAYSTVRTHPHCHVDAQTTTAVLDEYCCQVPAILVVALMDTLTGMTSNEPGAEHIYQRAAQLTGKPCVYAVKSANAA
;
A
#
# COMPACT_ATOMS: atom_id res chain seq x y z
N MET A 1 3.71 19.49 19.64
CA MET A 1 2.23 19.52 19.65
C MET A 1 1.77 18.78 18.39
N GLU A 2 0.67 18.03 18.49
CA GLU A 2 0.05 17.18 17.44
C GLU A 2 0.72 15.82 17.24
N THR A 3 0.06 14.68 17.31
CA THR A 3 -1.25 14.25 17.84
C THR A 3 -1.07 12.74 18.02
N SER A 4 -1.58 12.17 19.09
CA SER A 4 -1.61 10.72 19.28
C SER A 4 -2.22 10.07 18.04
N ALA A 5 -1.42 9.40 17.21
CA ALA A 5 -1.90 8.65 16.06
C ALA A 5 -2.69 7.46 16.61
N GLN A 6 -3.96 7.69 16.94
CA GLN A 6 -4.89 6.64 17.28
C GLN A 6 -5.13 5.88 15.98
N PHE A 7 -4.67 4.63 15.96
CA PHE A 7 -4.98 3.72 14.87
C PHE A 7 -6.48 3.45 14.87
N THR A 8 -7.09 3.42 13.68
CA THR A 8 -8.45 2.93 13.49
C THR A 8 -8.38 1.46 13.07
N GLN A 9 -9.15 0.60 13.71
CA GLN A 9 -9.22 -0.81 13.33
C GLN A 9 -10.17 -1.00 12.15
N GLN A 10 -9.71 -1.65 11.09
CA GLN A 10 -10.48 -1.97 9.88
C GLN A 10 -10.04 -3.34 9.34
N ASP A 11 -10.97 -4.28 9.23
CA ASP A 11 -10.74 -5.64 8.72
C ASP A 11 -9.48 -6.35 9.27
N GLY A 12 -9.31 -6.33 10.60
CA GLY A 12 -8.13 -6.93 11.26
C GLY A 12 -6.85 -6.10 11.19
N LEU A 13 -6.84 -4.99 10.43
CA LEU A 13 -5.71 -4.06 10.34
C LEU A 13 -5.89 -2.86 11.28
N TYR A 14 -4.78 -2.31 11.74
CA TYR A 14 -4.71 -1.04 12.45
C TYR A 14 -4.16 0.03 11.50
N ILE A 15 -4.99 0.98 11.09
CA ILE A 15 -4.64 2.01 10.10
C ILE A 15 -4.36 3.34 10.81
N ASN A 16 -3.23 3.97 10.51
CA ASN A 16 -2.91 5.31 11.00
C ASN A 16 -4.03 6.30 10.63
N GLY A 17 -4.45 7.14 11.58
CA GLY A 17 -5.60 8.04 11.39
C GLY A 17 -5.51 8.99 10.18
N GLN A 18 -4.30 9.43 9.80
CA GLN A 18 -4.11 10.26 8.61
C GLN A 18 -4.28 9.45 7.31
N LEU A 19 -3.73 8.23 7.27
CA LEU A 19 -3.91 7.33 6.14
C LEU A 19 -5.38 6.90 6.00
N HIS A 20 -6.02 6.55 7.10
CA HIS A 20 -7.45 6.24 7.16
C HIS A 20 -8.29 7.39 6.59
N SER A 21 -8.07 8.62 7.09
CA SER A 21 -8.77 9.81 6.60
C SER A 21 -8.52 10.05 5.10
N PHE A 22 -7.29 9.81 4.62
CA PHE A 22 -6.97 9.92 3.20
C PHE A 22 -7.73 8.88 2.36
N ILE A 23 -7.74 7.62 2.77
CA ILE A 23 -8.47 6.55 2.08
C ILE A 23 -9.94 6.92 1.98
N GLU A 24 -10.59 7.27 3.08
CA GLU A 24 -12.02 7.63 3.08
C GLU A 24 -12.34 8.86 2.24
N GLN A 25 -11.57 9.93 2.40
CA GLN A 25 -11.91 11.23 1.81
C GLN A 25 -11.45 11.36 0.36
N GLN A 26 -10.39 10.67 -0.04
CA GLN A 26 -9.77 10.82 -1.35
C GLN A 26 -9.88 9.59 -2.22
N LEU A 27 -9.76 8.38 -1.66
CA LEU A 27 -9.80 7.16 -2.47
C LEU A 27 -11.23 6.65 -2.60
N CYS A 28 -11.94 6.39 -1.50
CA CYS A 28 -13.31 5.88 -1.56
C CYS A 28 -14.24 6.84 -2.32
N LYS A 29 -14.15 8.15 -2.04
CA LYS A 29 -14.99 9.15 -2.75
C LYS A 29 -14.70 9.27 -4.24
N LYS A 30 -13.53 8.82 -4.70
CA LYS A 30 -13.11 8.91 -6.11
C LYS A 30 -13.07 7.55 -6.81
N SER A 31 -13.27 6.46 -6.07
CA SER A 31 -13.40 5.11 -6.60
C SER A 31 -14.84 4.67 -6.55
N ASP A 32 -15.25 3.79 -7.47
CA ASP A 32 -16.55 3.11 -7.39
C ASP A 32 -16.56 1.97 -6.34
N LEU A 33 -15.52 1.87 -5.51
CA LEU A 33 -15.36 0.86 -4.45
C LEU A 33 -15.83 1.43 -3.11
N ALA A 34 -16.49 0.59 -2.31
CA ALA A 34 -16.78 0.90 -0.93
C ALA A 34 -15.47 0.94 -0.11
N CYS A 35 -15.41 1.78 0.93
CA CYS A 35 -14.22 1.83 1.79
C CYS A 35 -13.88 0.48 2.41
N ASP A 36 -14.89 -0.29 2.82
CA ASP A 36 -14.71 -1.60 3.42
C ASP A 36 -14.04 -2.57 2.44
N GLU A 37 -14.36 -2.49 1.13
CA GLU A 37 -13.72 -3.31 0.09
C GLU A 37 -12.23 -2.95 -0.08
N ILE A 38 -11.85 -1.68 0.13
CA ILE A 38 -10.45 -1.25 0.10
C ILE A 38 -9.68 -1.85 1.27
N TYR A 39 -10.23 -1.80 2.49
CA TYR A 39 -9.58 -2.39 3.67
C TYR A 39 -9.52 -3.91 3.57
N GLN A 40 -10.58 -4.55 3.08
CA GLN A 40 -10.61 -5.99 2.85
C GLN A 40 -9.60 -6.44 1.79
N THR A 41 -9.44 -5.65 0.73
CA THR A 41 -8.38 -5.88 -0.25
C THR A 41 -7.01 -5.82 0.40
N LEU A 42 -6.75 -4.81 1.24
CA LEU A 42 -5.47 -4.67 1.92
C LEU A 42 -5.21 -5.85 2.87
N ALA A 43 -6.19 -6.24 3.67
CA ALA A 43 -6.08 -7.38 4.58
C ALA A 43 -5.77 -8.67 3.81
N THR A 44 -6.50 -8.93 2.72
CA THR A 44 -6.25 -10.07 1.83
C THR A 44 -4.83 -10.06 1.26
N MET A 45 -4.33 -8.91 0.83
CA MET A 45 -2.95 -8.78 0.34
C MET A 45 -1.91 -9.03 1.44
N VAL A 46 -2.18 -8.60 2.67
CA VAL A 46 -1.32 -8.86 3.83
C VAL A 46 -1.28 -10.34 4.15
N ASP A 47 -2.40 -11.05 4.11
CA ASP A 47 -2.45 -12.49 4.33
C ASP A 47 -1.72 -13.27 3.24
N GLU A 48 -1.92 -12.90 1.97
CA GLU A 48 -1.33 -13.61 0.83
C GLU A 48 0.19 -13.37 0.71
N PHE A 49 0.64 -12.13 0.91
CA PHE A 49 2.02 -11.73 0.60
C PHE A 49 2.83 -11.23 1.80
N GLY A 50 2.20 -10.94 2.94
CA GLY A 50 2.86 -10.35 4.10
C GLY A 50 4.04 -11.19 4.59
N CYS A 51 3.86 -12.50 4.74
CA CYS A 51 4.95 -13.39 5.14
C CYS A 51 6.08 -13.45 4.10
N GLN A 52 5.77 -13.40 2.80
CA GLN A 52 6.78 -13.44 1.74
C GLN A 52 7.64 -12.17 1.73
N CYS A 53 7.02 -11.00 1.85
CA CYS A 53 7.72 -9.72 1.81
C CYS A 53 8.59 -9.51 3.06
N ARG A 54 8.19 -10.08 4.21
CA ARG A 54 8.95 -10.01 5.48
C ARG A 54 10.15 -10.96 5.58
N LYS A 55 10.43 -11.79 4.56
CA LYS A 55 11.48 -12.84 4.66
C LYS A 55 12.89 -12.28 4.81
N THR A 56 13.10 -11.04 4.40
CA THR A 56 14.29 -10.23 4.63
C THR A 56 14.05 -9.42 5.92
N LYS A 57 15.01 -9.47 6.86
CA LYS A 57 14.90 -8.66 8.08
C LYS A 57 14.96 -7.18 7.71
N HIS A 58 13.82 -6.52 7.72
CA HIS A 58 13.73 -5.07 7.73
C HIS A 58 14.45 -4.56 8.99
N GLN A 59 15.45 -3.69 8.81
CA GLN A 59 16.03 -2.97 9.94
C GLN A 59 15.03 -1.91 10.41
N ASP A 60 15.19 -1.42 11.65
CA ASP A 60 14.33 -0.34 12.17
C ASP A 60 14.37 0.92 11.29
N ASP A 61 15.46 1.11 10.53
CA ASP A 61 15.63 2.22 9.60
C ASP A 61 14.96 1.99 8.23
N ASP A 62 14.50 0.78 7.93
CA ASP A 62 13.85 0.41 6.66
C ASP A 62 12.33 0.66 6.71
N VAL A 63 11.93 1.81 7.24
CA VAL A 63 10.51 2.18 7.41
C VAL A 63 10.12 3.30 6.45
N LEU A 64 9.12 3.02 5.60
CA LEU A 64 8.44 4.04 4.81
C LEU A 64 7.42 4.77 5.70
N GLN A 65 7.72 6.01 6.04
CA GLN A 65 6.89 6.86 6.90
C GLN A 65 5.53 7.17 6.27
N ALA A 66 4.50 7.27 7.11
CA ALA A 66 3.12 7.56 6.69
C ALA A 66 3.02 8.90 5.95
N GLU A 67 3.77 9.91 6.37
CA GLU A 67 3.77 11.24 5.74
C GLU A 67 4.38 11.19 4.33
N THR A 68 5.37 10.33 4.09
CA THR A 68 5.96 10.12 2.76
C THR A 68 4.94 9.52 1.82
N LEU A 69 4.21 8.49 2.26
CA LEU A 69 3.08 7.91 1.53
C LEU A 69 2.04 8.98 1.21
N LEU A 70 1.53 9.67 2.24
CA LEU A 70 0.48 10.67 2.08
C LEU A 70 0.90 11.79 1.12
N LYS A 71 2.13 12.30 1.23
CA LYS A 71 2.66 13.34 0.33
C LYS A 71 2.72 12.85 -1.12
N ALA A 72 3.15 11.60 -1.33
CA ALA A 72 3.25 10.99 -2.65
C ALA A 72 1.89 10.90 -3.35
N TYR A 73 0.83 10.48 -2.64
CA TYR A 73 -0.51 10.30 -3.23
C TYR A 73 -1.39 11.56 -3.23
N SER A 74 -1.23 12.46 -2.24
CA SER A 74 -2.09 13.65 -2.12
C SER A 74 -1.61 14.84 -2.97
N THR A 75 -0.29 15.04 -3.05
CA THR A 75 0.29 16.30 -3.55
C THR A 75 1.15 16.06 -4.78
N VAL A 76 2.11 15.15 -4.68
CA VAL A 76 3.14 14.97 -5.72
C VAL A 76 2.64 14.09 -6.86
N ARG A 77 1.69 13.20 -6.58
CA ARG A 77 1.16 12.18 -7.50
C ARG A 77 2.26 11.39 -8.18
N THR A 78 3.12 10.81 -7.35
CA THR A 78 4.23 9.96 -7.78
C THR A 78 4.23 8.67 -6.99
N HIS A 79 4.63 7.57 -7.62
CA HIS A 79 4.94 6.33 -6.92
C HIS A 79 6.05 6.57 -5.89
N PRO A 80 5.86 6.23 -4.60
CA PRO A 80 6.92 6.30 -3.61
C PRO A 80 7.93 5.17 -3.86
N HIS A 81 9.23 5.49 -3.82
CA HIS A 81 10.27 4.47 -3.94
C HIS A 81 10.20 3.51 -2.75
N CYS A 82 9.81 2.27 -3.02
CA CYS A 82 9.82 1.19 -2.05
C CYS A 82 10.13 -0.14 -2.72
N HIS A 83 10.89 -1.00 -2.04
CA HIS A 83 11.23 -2.33 -2.56
C HIS A 83 10.35 -3.40 -1.93
N VAL A 84 10.08 -4.44 -2.72
CA VAL A 84 9.18 -5.54 -2.33
C VAL A 84 9.60 -6.24 -1.04
N ASP A 85 10.89 -6.28 -0.76
CA ASP A 85 11.51 -6.99 0.35
C ASP A 85 12.37 -6.08 1.23
N ALA A 86 12.38 -4.76 1.03
CA ALA A 86 13.24 -3.89 1.84
C ALA A 86 12.48 -3.15 2.92
N GLN A 87 11.20 -2.78 2.74
CA GLN A 87 10.57 -1.79 3.62
C GLN A 87 9.24 -2.22 4.23
N THR A 88 9.01 -1.80 5.47
CA THR A 88 7.72 -1.83 6.17
C THR A 88 7.16 -0.41 6.34
N THR A 89 5.91 -0.30 6.79
CA THR A 89 5.33 0.98 7.18
C THR A 89 4.63 0.87 8.53
N THR A 90 4.77 1.91 9.35
CA THR A 90 4.00 2.10 10.58
C THR A 90 2.61 2.65 10.30
N ALA A 91 2.30 2.99 9.05
CA ALA A 91 0.99 3.49 8.66
C ALA A 91 -0.10 2.41 8.77
N VAL A 92 0.28 1.14 8.72
CA VAL A 92 -0.61 -0.02 8.79
C VAL A 92 0.06 -1.11 9.62
N LEU A 93 -0.62 -1.59 10.65
CA LEU A 93 -0.23 -2.79 11.40
C LEU A 93 -1.25 -3.92 11.12
N ASP A 94 -0.79 -5.16 11.12
CA ASP A 94 -1.66 -6.32 11.03
C ASP A 94 -2.30 -6.69 12.38
N GLU A 95 -3.08 -7.78 12.40
CA GLU A 95 -3.78 -8.28 13.58
C GLU A 95 -2.86 -8.65 14.76
N TYR A 96 -1.55 -8.87 14.50
CA TYR A 96 -0.52 -9.12 15.50
C TYR A 96 0.29 -7.86 15.84
N CYS A 97 -0.20 -6.68 15.45
CA CYS A 97 0.46 -5.39 15.59
C CYS A 97 1.82 -5.30 14.89
N CYS A 98 2.06 -6.16 13.88
CA CYS A 98 3.30 -6.15 13.13
C CYS A 98 3.17 -5.18 11.95
N GLN A 99 4.22 -4.38 11.70
CA GLN A 99 4.24 -3.42 10.60
C GLN A 99 4.03 -4.12 9.25
N VAL A 100 3.12 -3.61 8.42
CA VAL A 100 2.86 -4.20 7.11
C VAL A 100 3.98 -3.84 6.11
N PRO A 101 4.37 -4.76 5.20
CA PRO A 101 5.28 -4.44 4.11
C PRO A 101 4.78 -3.25 3.29
N ALA A 102 5.63 -2.23 3.12
CA ALA A 102 5.27 -0.97 2.49
C ALA A 102 4.76 -1.17 1.05
N ILE A 103 5.35 -2.13 0.33
CA ILE A 103 4.97 -2.46 -1.05
C ILE A 103 3.49 -2.87 -1.18
N LEU A 104 2.88 -3.49 -0.16
CA LEU A 104 1.48 -3.90 -0.21
C LEU A 104 0.55 -2.69 -0.16
N VAL A 105 0.86 -1.74 0.74
CA VAL A 105 0.14 -0.47 0.84
C VAL A 105 0.32 0.34 -0.44
N VAL A 106 1.55 0.46 -0.94
CA VAL A 106 1.88 1.21 -2.15
C VAL A 106 1.20 0.61 -3.39
N ALA A 107 1.24 -0.71 -3.57
CA ALA A 107 0.61 -1.36 -4.72
C ALA A 107 -0.91 -1.15 -4.75
N LEU A 108 -1.58 -1.22 -3.59
CA LEU A 108 -3.00 -0.91 -3.49
C LEU A 108 -3.27 0.56 -3.84
N MET A 109 -2.51 1.48 -3.26
CA MET A 109 -2.69 2.92 -3.45
C MET A 109 -2.44 3.35 -4.90
N ASP A 110 -1.40 2.80 -5.53
CA ASP A 110 -1.10 2.98 -6.95
C ASP A 110 -2.24 2.47 -7.83
N THR A 111 -2.76 1.27 -7.55
CA THR A 111 -3.88 0.67 -8.29
C THR A 111 -5.13 1.54 -8.17
N LEU A 112 -5.45 2.03 -6.97
CA LEU A 112 -6.62 2.88 -6.73
C LEU A 112 -6.48 4.26 -7.41
N THR A 113 -5.27 4.79 -7.50
CA THR A 113 -4.98 6.12 -8.08
C THR A 113 -4.59 6.09 -9.55
N GLY A 114 -4.38 4.91 -10.14
CA GLY A 114 -3.92 4.74 -11.51
C GLY A 114 -2.44 5.09 -11.73
N MET A 115 -1.64 5.15 -10.65
CA MET A 115 -0.22 5.45 -10.75
C MET A 115 0.57 4.21 -11.12
N THR A 116 1.47 4.33 -12.10
CA THR A 116 2.24 3.19 -12.58
C THR A 116 3.48 2.95 -11.73
N SER A 117 3.82 1.68 -11.57
CA SER A 117 5.05 1.23 -10.92
C SER A 117 5.79 0.23 -11.80
N ASN A 118 7.10 0.16 -11.66
CA ASN A 118 7.95 -0.85 -12.31
C ASN A 118 8.86 -1.53 -11.28
N GLU A 119 8.43 -1.58 -10.02
CA GLU A 119 9.21 -2.13 -8.92
C GLU A 119 9.59 -3.60 -9.20
N PRO A 120 10.89 -3.95 -9.22
CA PRO A 120 11.33 -5.32 -9.46
C PRO A 120 10.71 -6.31 -8.47
N GLY A 121 10.19 -7.43 -8.98
CA GLY A 121 9.59 -8.48 -8.15
C GLY A 121 8.20 -8.19 -7.59
N ALA A 122 7.63 -7.01 -7.84
CA ALA A 122 6.31 -6.63 -7.35
C ALA A 122 5.15 -6.99 -8.30
N GLU A 123 5.43 -7.51 -9.51
CA GLU A 123 4.42 -7.74 -10.56
C GLU A 123 3.17 -8.50 -10.04
N HIS A 124 3.37 -9.62 -9.34
CA HIS A 124 2.28 -10.43 -8.82
C HIS A 124 1.42 -9.72 -7.77
N ILE A 125 2.04 -8.84 -6.97
CA ILE A 125 1.33 -8.02 -5.96
C ILE A 125 0.41 -7.02 -6.67
N TYR A 126 0.91 -6.34 -7.70
CA TYR A 126 0.12 -5.38 -8.49
C TYR A 126 -0.98 -6.08 -9.31
N GLN A 127 -0.70 -7.23 -9.90
CA GLN A 127 -1.71 -8.04 -10.58
C GLN A 127 -2.82 -8.45 -9.61
N ARG A 128 -2.46 -8.82 -8.38
CA ARG A 128 -3.43 -9.22 -7.37
C ARG A 128 -4.25 -8.05 -6.85
N ALA A 129 -3.63 -6.90 -6.60
CA ALA A 129 -4.35 -5.66 -6.24
C ALA A 129 -5.37 -5.28 -7.32
N ALA A 130 -5.00 -5.38 -8.61
CA ALA A 130 -5.90 -5.13 -9.73
C ALA A 130 -7.09 -6.09 -9.76
N GLN A 131 -6.85 -7.39 -9.54
CA GLN A 131 -7.91 -8.40 -9.48
C GLN A 131 -8.89 -8.15 -8.33
N LEU A 132 -8.39 -7.86 -7.13
CA LEU A 132 -9.22 -7.66 -5.94
C LEU A 132 -10.03 -6.35 -6.01
N THR A 133 -9.48 -5.31 -6.62
CA THR A 133 -10.16 -4.01 -6.79
C THR A 133 -10.99 -3.90 -8.07
N GLY A 134 -10.91 -4.88 -8.98
CA GLY A 134 -11.52 -4.80 -10.31
C GLY A 134 -10.95 -3.68 -11.21
N LYS A 135 -9.81 -3.08 -10.84
CA LYS A 135 -9.14 -2.01 -11.60
C LYS A 135 -8.09 -2.56 -12.56
N PRO A 136 -7.67 -1.81 -13.59
CA PRO A 136 -6.55 -2.20 -14.44
C PRO A 136 -5.26 -2.36 -13.65
N CYS A 137 -4.43 -3.35 -14.02
CA CYS A 137 -3.09 -3.49 -13.47
C CYS A 137 -2.20 -2.32 -13.88
N VAL A 138 -1.57 -1.68 -12.91
CA VAL A 138 -0.71 -0.50 -13.11
C VAL A 138 0.79 -0.84 -13.12
N TYR A 139 1.14 -2.13 -13.09
CA TYR A 139 2.52 -2.57 -13.24
C TYR A 139 2.99 -2.35 -14.68
N ALA A 140 3.91 -1.41 -14.87
CA ALA A 140 4.56 -1.17 -16.14
C ALA A 140 5.64 -2.23 -16.35
N VAL A 141 5.32 -3.23 -17.18
CA VAL A 141 6.35 -4.10 -17.75
C VAL A 141 7.25 -3.19 -18.58
N LYS A 142 8.53 -3.07 -18.23
CA LYS A 142 9.51 -2.54 -19.19
C LYS A 142 9.44 -3.48 -20.38
N SER A 143 8.89 -3.02 -21.49
CA SER A 143 9.07 -3.68 -22.78
C SER A 143 10.57 -3.70 -23.05
N ALA A 144 11.26 -4.76 -22.61
CA ALA A 144 12.59 -5.10 -23.08
C ALA A 144 12.40 -5.59 -24.52
N ASN A 145 12.17 -4.64 -25.43
CA ASN A 145 12.30 -4.73 -26.88
C ASN A 145 11.94 -3.37 -27.51
N ALA A 146 12.87 -2.43 -27.41
CA ALA A 146 13.18 -1.54 -28.52
C ALA A 146 14.62 -1.85 -28.90
N ALA A 147 14.78 -2.92 -29.68
CA ALA A 147 16.01 -3.22 -30.42
C ALA A 147 16.07 -2.34 -31.66
#